data_AF-A0ABD1FFB7-F1
#
_entry.id   AF-A0ABD1FFB7-F1
#
_cell.length_a   1.000
_cell.length_b   1.000
_cell.length_c   1.000
_cell.angle_alpha   90.00
_cell.angle_beta   90.00
_cell.angle_gamma   90.00
#
_symmetry.space_group_name_H-M   'P 1'
#
loop_
_entity.id
_entity.type
_entity.pdbx_description
1 polymer ?
#
loop_
_entity_poly.entity_id
_entity_poly.type
_entity_poly.pdbx_seq_one_letter_code
_entity_poly.pdbx_strand_id
1 'polypeptide(L)'
;MAKHNSTVVNRGGTKDRTSKDNLGTKSFEFTKNFLSLLGNLFGLQSCDTRNADVVPDFAYKPPGDGKKKSAGPAQMSKIKRNPSQGHIMAPSIYTTNKSKKSLILAYIFWLVGGIFGLHLFYLQRDAHAFLTWSTLGGYGLGWLADITKIPMYVRDCNDDPRFIQELVEKMRRNKKPPFSASRFISAVMVGYLWGQLILLAIPQNEIGGVNWNTYFHWFIPLAVALGVWVVGNIGREQGKPWLSIAVSYISYISRWYFYDEGVWLSIMMFSTAITFDTFSKEWRRTPKEKRSFWKRASTLTFCAILYIGLWSSYIYFNGKITDSNGDEIPVREALNHFFTSSWWTDFKQTLYDIYQYAQYHGWYEIWKQIIDFSDPQGEQNAYRVLEVSPTASQQEITAKWRALSRENHPDKCKDPTKQREAQEKFMEIQQAYEILSNIKNKRSRKNKKSV
;
A
#
# COMPACT_ATOMS: atom_id res chain seq x y z
N MET A 1 82.19 -26.01 33.70
CA MET A 1 81.83 -27.41 33.40
C MET A 1 80.66 -27.83 34.28
N ALA A 2 79.45 -27.94 33.72
CA ALA A 2 78.37 -28.85 34.16
C ALA A 2 77.04 -28.51 33.43
N LYS A 3 76.24 -29.59 33.23
CA LYS A 3 74.81 -29.69 32.85
C LYS A 3 74.54 -29.82 31.35
N HIS A 4 74.11 -30.99 30.83
CA HIS A 4 72.90 -31.83 31.03
C HIS A 4 71.85 -31.60 29.93
N ASN A 5 71.60 -32.69 29.18
CA ASN A 5 70.36 -33.15 28.55
C ASN A 5 69.48 -32.20 27.72
N SER A 6 69.55 -32.48 26.42
CA SER A 6 68.49 -32.55 25.41
C SER A 6 67.04 -32.53 25.93
N THR A 7 66.25 -31.57 25.46
CA THR A 7 64.80 -31.71 25.27
C THR A 7 64.35 -30.81 24.12
N VAL A 8 63.63 -31.42 23.19
CA VAL A 8 63.14 -30.83 21.94
C VAL A 8 62.08 -29.77 22.23
N VAL A 9 62.30 -28.53 21.76
CA VAL A 9 61.31 -27.45 21.79
C VAL A 9 60.62 -27.38 20.43
N ASN A 10 59.35 -27.75 20.40
CA ASN A 10 58.46 -27.49 19.27
C ASN A 10 57.61 -26.24 19.62
N ARG A 11 57.90 -25.09 19.00
CA ARG A 11 57.10 -23.86 19.14
C ARG A 11 56.00 -23.85 18.06
N GLY A 12 54.83 -24.39 18.41
CA GLY A 12 53.58 -24.12 17.70
C GLY A 12 53.00 -22.78 18.15
N GLY A 13 52.94 -21.81 17.23
CA GLY A 13 52.31 -20.51 17.47
C GLY A 13 50.78 -20.62 17.57
N THR A 14 50.22 -20.19 18.69
CA THR A 14 48.79 -19.94 18.87
C THR A 14 48.44 -18.55 18.34
N LYS A 15 47.73 -18.48 17.21
CA LYS A 15 47.03 -17.26 16.75
C LYS A 15 45.59 -17.58 16.35
N ASP A 16 44.70 -16.75 16.91
CA ASP A 16 43.39 -16.37 16.39
C ASP A 16 42.40 -17.46 15.95
N ARG A 17 41.71 -18.06 16.93
CA ARG A 17 40.38 -18.66 16.71
C ARG A 17 39.22 -17.89 17.35
N THR A 18 39.47 -16.98 18.28
CA THR A 18 38.42 -16.31 19.08
C THR A 18 37.82 -15.05 18.45
N SER A 19 38.40 -14.52 17.37
CA SER A 19 37.91 -13.30 16.71
C SER A 19 36.85 -13.58 15.61
N LYS A 20 36.98 -14.69 14.87
CA LYS A 20 36.03 -15.05 13.79
C LYS A 20 34.68 -15.54 14.30
N ASP A 21 34.64 -16.25 15.42
CA ASP A 21 33.39 -16.78 16.00
C ASP A 21 32.53 -15.68 16.63
N ASN A 22 33.16 -14.58 17.06
CA ASN A 22 32.49 -13.41 17.63
C ASN A 22 31.85 -12.49 16.57
N LEU A 23 32.32 -12.48 15.31
CA LEU A 23 31.69 -11.70 14.24
C LEU A 23 30.42 -12.39 13.72
N GLY A 24 30.45 -13.72 13.57
CA GLY A 24 29.30 -14.51 13.10
C GLY A 24 28.13 -14.49 14.10
N THR A 25 28.44 -14.60 15.40
CA THR A 25 27.43 -14.53 16.47
C THR A 25 26.83 -13.13 16.61
N LYS A 26 27.63 -12.06 16.48
CA LYS A 26 27.12 -10.67 16.53
C LYS A 26 26.25 -10.31 15.33
N SER A 27 26.57 -10.77 14.12
CA SER A 27 25.75 -10.55 12.93
C SER A 27 24.41 -11.31 13.02
N PHE A 28 24.45 -12.55 13.53
CA PHE A 28 23.25 -13.35 13.76
C PHE A 28 22.37 -12.80 14.89
N GLU A 29 22.97 -12.27 15.96
CA GLU A 29 22.25 -11.56 17.02
C GLU A 29 21.69 -10.22 16.53
N PHE A 30 22.42 -9.45 15.73
CA PHE A 30 21.92 -8.19 15.16
C PHE A 30 20.72 -8.41 14.25
N THR A 31 20.77 -9.41 13.37
CA THR A 31 19.65 -9.76 12.47
C THR A 31 18.45 -10.30 13.23
N LYS A 32 18.65 -11.15 14.24
CA LYS A 32 17.57 -11.57 15.16
C LYS A 32 16.97 -10.41 15.93
N ASN A 33 17.78 -9.48 16.44
CA ASN A 33 17.31 -8.32 17.19
C ASN A 33 16.57 -7.34 16.29
N PHE A 34 17.06 -7.11 15.06
CA PHE A 34 16.37 -6.30 14.06
C PHE A 34 15.04 -6.90 13.60
N LEU A 35 14.98 -8.22 13.39
CA LEU A 35 13.75 -8.92 12.99
C LEU A 35 12.75 -9.09 14.15
N SER A 36 13.25 -9.28 15.37
CA SER A 36 12.47 -9.21 16.61
C SER A 36 11.92 -7.80 16.80
N LEU A 37 12.72 -6.77 16.51
CA LEU A 37 12.29 -5.38 16.54
C LEU A 37 11.24 -5.10 15.47
N LEU A 38 11.38 -5.62 14.24
CA LEU A 38 10.37 -5.54 13.18
C LEU A 38 9.09 -6.31 13.53
N GLY A 39 9.21 -7.53 14.07
CA GLY A 39 8.07 -8.32 14.55
C GLY A 39 7.36 -7.64 15.71
N ASN A 40 8.12 -7.07 16.64
CA ASN A 40 7.61 -6.25 17.74
C ASN A 40 7.11 -4.89 17.26
N LEU A 41 7.55 -4.34 16.12
CA LEU A 41 6.98 -3.14 15.49
C LEU A 41 5.60 -3.46 14.90
N PHE A 42 5.49 -4.52 14.10
CA PHE A 42 4.24 -4.85 13.39
C PHE A 42 3.21 -5.66 14.22
N GLY A 43 3.58 -6.11 15.42
CA GLY A 43 2.72 -6.97 16.26
C GLY A 43 2.62 -8.39 15.70
N LEU A 44 3.75 -8.88 15.20
CA LEU A 44 4.00 -10.22 14.70
C LEU A 44 4.88 -10.93 15.74
N GLN A 45 4.29 -11.33 16.87
CA GLN A 45 5.02 -11.98 17.95
C GLN A 45 5.13 -13.49 17.64
N SER A 46 6.35 -14.03 17.74
CA SER A 46 6.60 -15.48 17.66
C SER A 46 6.15 -16.14 18.95
N CYS A 47 5.26 -17.13 18.88
CA CYS A 47 4.90 -17.96 20.03
C CYS A 47 5.92 -19.09 20.23
N ASP A 48 6.40 -19.25 21.47
CA ASP A 48 7.16 -20.42 21.91
C ASP A 48 6.25 -21.65 21.86
N THR A 49 6.72 -22.75 21.25
CA THR A 49 5.89 -23.89 20.82
C THR A 49 5.63 -24.92 21.92
N ARG A 50 5.94 -24.61 23.18
CA ARG A 50 5.95 -25.61 24.26
C ARG A 50 4.59 -25.97 24.88
N ASN A 51 3.48 -25.33 24.48
CA ASN A 51 2.12 -25.62 24.99
C ASN A 51 1.06 -25.64 23.86
N ALA A 52 1.31 -26.38 22.77
CA ALA A 52 0.51 -26.31 21.55
C ALA A 52 -0.73 -27.22 21.48
N ASP A 53 -1.01 -28.03 22.52
CA ASP A 53 -2.01 -29.11 22.44
C ASP A 53 -3.37 -28.82 23.12
N VAL A 54 -3.58 -27.62 23.68
CA VAL A 54 -4.88 -27.29 24.28
C VAL A 54 -5.74 -26.51 23.29
N VAL A 55 -6.60 -27.23 22.57
CA VAL A 55 -7.80 -26.63 21.95
C VAL A 55 -8.75 -26.27 23.10
N PRO A 56 -9.15 -25.00 23.29
CA PRO A 56 -10.19 -24.70 24.26
C PRO A 56 -11.50 -25.31 23.78
N ASP A 57 -12.09 -26.19 24.59
CA ASP A 57 -13.33 -26.89 24.30
C ASP A 57 -14.51 -25.91 24.41
N PHE A 58 -14.81 -25.20 23.32
CA PHE A 58 -15.97 -24.33 23.24
C PHE A 58 -17.23 -25.16 22.98
N ALA A 59 -17.78 -25.75 24.03
CA ALA A 59 -19.10 -26.37 24.00
C ALA A 59 -20.19 -25.28 23.90
N TYR A 60 -20.66 -25.01 22.69
CA TYR A 60 -21.86 -24.19 22.45
C TYR A 60 -23.09 -25.11 22.37
N LYS A 61 -24.08 -24.87 23.24
CA LYS A 61 -25.36 -25.60 23.27
C LYS A 61 -26.35 -24.86 22.36
N PRO A 62 -26.91 -25.49 21.31
CA PRO A 62 -27.87 -24.82 20.43
C PRO A 62 -29.19 -24.53 21.17
N PRO A 63 -29.90 -23.43 20.85
CA PRO A 63 -31.22 -23.17 21.41
C PRO A 63 -32.22 -24.21 20.90
N GLY A 64 -32.86 -24.93 21.83
CA GLY A 64 -33.84 -25.96 21.52
C GLY A 64 -35.15 -25.37 21.00
N ASP A 65 -35.68 -26.01 19.96
CA ASP A 65 -36.99 -25.73 19.36
C ASP A 65 -38.11 -25.79 20.40
N GLY A 66 -38.91 -24.71 20.45
CA GLY A 66 -40.10 -24.63 21.27
C GLY A 66 -41.20 -25.59 20.78
N LYS A 67 -41.49 -26.63 21.58
CA LYS A 67 -42.79 -27.31 21.55
C LYS A 67 -43.46 -27.20 22.92
N LYS A 68 -44.58 -26.47 22.94
CA LYS A 68 -45.56 -26.44 24.03
C LYS A 68 -46.24 -27.80 24.17
N LYS A 69 -46.45 -28.27 25.42
CA LYS A 69 -47.56 -29.10 25.95
C LYS A 69 -47.24 -29.35 27.44
N SER A 70 -47.94 -28.73 28.39
CA SER A 70 -49.25 -29.04 29.00
C SER A 70 -49.05 -29.51 30.44
N ALA A 71 -49.82 -28.93 31.37
CA ALA A 71 -49.62 -28.94 32.81
C ALA A 71 -50.10 -30.22 33.53
N GLY A 72 -49.60 -30.43 34.76
CA GLY A 72 -50.13 -31.33 35.80
C GLY A 72 -49.30 -31.24 37.10
N PRO A 73 -49.89 -31.29 38.32
CA PRO A 73 -49.35 -30.56 39.47
C PRO A 73 -48.57 -31.41 40.51
N ALA A 74 -47.71 -30.70 41.23
CA ALA A 74 -47.28 -30.85 42.64
C ALA A 74 -46.88 -32.25 43.16
N GLN A 75 -45.63 -32.36 43.62
CA GLN A 75 -45.34 -32.81 44.99
C GLN A 75 -43.96 -32.33 45.45
N MET A 76 -43.95 -31.75 46.66
CA MET A 76 -42.84 -31.08 47.30
C MET A 76 -42.23 -32.05 48.31
N SER A 77 -41.12 -32.71 47.95
CA SER A 77 -40.32 -33.50 48.89
C SER A 77 -38.96 -32.86 49.08
N LYS A 78 -38.73 -32.33 50.29
CA LYS A 78 -37.47 -31.77 50.77
C LYS A 78 -36.39 -32.86 50.77
N ILE A 79 -35.41 -32.76 49.86
CA ILE A 79 -34.16 -33.52 49.96
C ILE A 79 -33.07 -32.56 50.43
N LYS A 80 -32.55 -32.83 51.64
CA LYS A 80 -31.38 -32.18 52.27
C LYS A 80 -30.18 -32.24 51.31
N ARG A 81 -29.63 -31.09 50.93
CA ARG A 81 -28.34 -31.01 50.24
C ARG A 81 -27.21 -30.96 51.27
N ASN A 82 -26.33 -31.95 51.20
CA ASN A 82 -25.02 -31.93 51.86
C ASN A 82 -24.07 -31.02 51.06
N PRO A 83 -23.26 -30.14 51.68
CA PRO A 83 -22.46 -29.15 50.98
C PRO A 83 -21.07 -29.71 50.66
N SER A 84 -20.91 -30.36 49.51
CA SER A 84 -19.57 -30.76 49.05
C SER A 84 -19.54 -30.99 47.54
N GLN A 85 -19.90 -29.98 46.76
CA GLN A 85 -19.47 -29.88 45.37
C GLN A 85 -19.11 -28.42 45.10
N GLY A 86 -17.81 -28.19 44.95
CA GLY A 86 -17.27 -26.89 44.58
C GLY A 86 -17.97 -26.41 43.32
N HIS A 87 -18.61 -25.24 43.43
CA HIS A 87 -19.03 -24.49 42.26
C HIS A 87 -17.79 -24.24 41.41
N ILE A 88 -17.67 -25.00 40.31
CA ILE A 88 -16.82 -24.61 39.19
C ILE A 88 -17.45 -23.31 38.68
N MET A 89 -16.91 -22.19 39.15
CA MET A 89 -17.25 -20.88 38.62
C MET A 89 -16.98 -20.93 37.13
N ALA A 90 -18.05 -20.84 36.33
CA ALA A 90 -17.93 -20.55 34.92
C ALA A 90 -17.05 -19.28 34.81
N PRO A 91 -15.98 -19.28 33.99
CA PRO A 91 -15.20 -18.08 33.80
C PRO A 91 -16.15 -17.01 33.26
N SER A 92 -16.32 -15.95 34.05
CA SER A 92 -17.07 -14.78 33.63
C SER A 92 -16.50 -14.33 32.30
N ILE A 93 -17.34 -14.34 31.26
CA ILE A 93 -17.01 -13.70 30.00
C ILE A 93 -16.93 -12.23 30.35
N TYR A 94 -15.71 -11.72 30.54
CA TYR A 94 -15.44 -10.31 30.62
C TYR A 94 -15.85 -9.69 29.28
N THR A 95 -17.11 -9.30 29.15
CA THR A 95 -17.53 -8.31 28.15
C THR A 95 -16.93 -6.98 28.59
N THR A 96 -15.64 -6.80 28.34
CA THR A 96 -15.05 -5.46 28.40
C THR A 96 -15.83 -4.61 27.42
N ASN A 97 -16.47 -3.56 27.94
CA ASN A 97 -17.26 -2.60 27.18
C ASN A 97 -16.31 -1.80 26.26
N LYS A 98 -15.88 -2.44 25.17
CA LYS A 98 -14.90 -1.90 24.24
C LYS A 98 -15.66 -1.33 23.04
N SER A 99 -15.49 -0.03 22.80
CA SER A 99 -16.11 0.67 21.68
C SER A 99 -15.82 -0.06 20.36
N LYS A 100 -16.89 -0.55 19.71
CA LYS A 100 -16.83 -1.26 18.44
C LYS A 100 -16.49 -0.29 17.30
N LYS A 101 -15.71 -0.75 16.33
CA LYS A 101 -15.40 -0.02 15.11
C LYS A 101 -16.62 0.02 14.18
N SER A 102 -16.88 1.18 13.59
CA SER A 102 -18.01 1.41 12.70
C SER A 102 -17.66 1.05 11.26
N LEU A 103 -18.59 0.38 10.58
CA LEU A 103 -18.48 0.05 9.16
C LEU A 103 -18.51 1.31 8.29
N ILE A 104 -19.40 2.26 8.61
CA ILE A 104 -19.55 3.52 7.87
C ILE A 104 -18.25 4.32 7.95
N LEU A 105 -17.66 4.42 9.15
CA LEU A 105 -16.42 5.15 9.34
C LEU A 105 -15.25 4.49 8.57
N ALA A 106 -15.23 3.16 8.50
CA ALA A 106 -14.23 2.45 7.70
C ALA A 106 -14.35 2.79 6.20
N TYR A 107 -15.57 2.90 5.65
CA TYR A 107 -15.78 3.34 4.26
C TYR A 107 -15.45 4.82 4.04
N ILE A 108 -15.75 5.71 5.00
CA ILE A 108 -15.34 7.12 4.92
C ILE A 108 -13.81 7.23 4.84
N PHE A 109 -13.09 6.51 5.71
CA PHE A 109 -11.63 6.50 5.66
C PHE A 109 -11.08 5.85 4.39
N TRP A 110 -11.79 4.89 3.82
CA TRP A 110 -11.42 4.30 2.54
C TRP A 110 -11.61 5.29 1.37
N LEU A 111 -12.67 6.10 1.39
CA LEU A 111 -12.91 7.10 0.36
C LEU A 111 -11.89 8.25 0.42
N VAL A 112 -11.63 8.79 1.61
CA VAL A 112 -10.76 9.97 1.79
C VAL A 112 -9.27 9.62 1.76
N GLY A 113 -8.89 8.47 2.32
CA GLY A 113 -7.49 8.09 2.52
C GLY A 113 -7.20 6.61 2.25
N GLY A 114 -8.05 5.94 1.46
CA GLY A 114 -7.92 4.50 1.22
C GLY A 114 -6.68 4.12 0.43
N ILE A 115 -6.25 4.96 -0.53
CA ILE A 115 -5.01 4.76 -1.30
C ILE A 115 -3.79 4.73 -0.35
N PHE A 116 -3.85 5.47 0.76
CA PHE A 116 -2.81 5.51 1.78
C PHE A 116 -3.06 4.51 2.93
N GLY A 117 -4.10 3.69 2.87
CA GLY A 117 -4.39 2.66 3.88
C GLY A 117 -5.00 3.17 5.18
N LEU A 118 -5.64 4.35 5.18
CA LEU A 118 -6.22 4.96 6.39
C LEU A 118 -7.30 4.08 7.05
N HIS A 119 -8.17 3.44 6.26
CA HIS A 119 -9.19 2.51 6.75
C HIS A 119 -8.55 1.27 7.39
N LEU A 120 -7.44 0.76 6.85
CA LEU A 120 -6.72 -0.38 7.41
C LEU A 120 -6.04 -0.02 8.73
N PHE A 121 -5.52 1.20 8.84
CA PHE A 121 -5.01 1.72 10.10
C PHE A 121 -6.13 1.90 11.14
N TYR A 122 -7.31 2.40 10.76
CA TYR A 122 -8.46 2.44 11.66
C TYR A 122 -8.85 1.04 12.18
N LEU A 123 -8.78 0.03 11.31
CA LEU A 123 -9.09 -1.37 11.58
C LEU A 123 -7.96 -2.16 12.25
N GLN A 124 -6.87 -1.50 12.67
CA GLN A 124 -5.74 -2.10 13.39
C GLN A 124 -4.91 -3.11 12.57
N ARG A 125 -4.91 -2.96 11.24
CA ARG A 125 -4.15 -3.77 10.30
C ARG A 125 -2.91 -3.02 9.82
N ASP A 126 -2.02 -2.67 10.76
CA ASP A 126 -0.87 -1.78 10.54
C ASP A 126 0.06 -2.23 9.39
N ALA A 127 0.43 -3.50 9.34
CA ALA A 127 1.24 -4.04 8.25
C ALA A 127 0.54 -3.91 6.89
N HIS A 128 -0.78 -4.14 6.85
CA HIS A 128 -1.55 -3.98 5.62
C HIS A 128 -1.64 -2.50 5.21
N ALA A 129 -1.80 -1.59 6.18
CA ALA A 129 -1.80 -0.15 5.95
C ALA A 129 -0.45 0.33 5.38
N PHE A 130 0.67 -0.11 5.96
CA PHE A 130 2.01 0.21 5.46
C PHE A 130 2.23 -0.30 4.04
N LEU A 131 1.81 -1.53 3.75
CA LEU A 131 1.92 -2.09 2.40
C LEU A 131 1.04 -1.34 1.40
N THR A 132 -0.18 -0.98 1.78
CA THR A 132 -1.07 -0.19 0.95
C THR A 132 -0.46 1.18 0.64
N TRP A 133 0.11 1.85 1.64
CA TRP A 133 0.79 3.13 1.47
C TRP A 133 2.04 3.02 0.58
N SER A 134 2.93 2.05 0.84
CA SER A 134 4.17 1.86 0.07
C SER A 134 3.94 1.41 -1.38
N THR A 135 2.79 0.81 -1.68
CA THR A 135 2.41 0.33 -3.03
C THR A 135 1.36 1.21 -3.71
N LEU A 136 1.05 2.40 -3.18
CA LEU A 136 0.02 3.31 -3.68
C LEU A 136 -1.34 2.61 -3.92
N GLY A 137 -1.88 2.02 -2.86
CA GLY A 137 -3.16 1.30 -2.91
C GLY A 137 -3.06 -0.11 -3.51
N GLY A 138 -1.87 -0.74 -3.49
CA GLY A 138 -1.64 -2.02 -4.15
C GLY A 138 -1.75 -1.90 -5.68
N TYR A 139 -1.09 -0.89 -6.25
CA TYR A 139 -1.19 -0.52 -7.66
C TYR A 139 -2.64 -0.23 -8.09
N GLY A 140 -3.43 0.39 -7.21
CA GLY A 140 -4.86 0.67 -7.38
C GLY A 140 -5.80 -0.53 -7.21
N LEU A 141 -5.35 -1.75 -7.54
CA LEU A 141 -6.17 -2.97 -7.45
C LEU A 141 -6.48 -3.38 -5.99
N GLY A 142 -5.52 -3.17 -5.09
CA GLY A 142 -5.71 -3.43 -3.66
C GLY A 142 -6.80 -2.55 -3.05
N TRP A 143 -6.76 -1.25 -3.37
CA TRP A 143 -7.75 -0.27 -2.95
C TRP A 143 -9.17 -0.59 -3.45
N LEU A 144 -9.32 -1.02 -4.71
CA LEU A 144 -10.60 -1.48 -5.26
C LEU A 144 -11.08 -2.77 -4.59
N ALA A 145 -10.18 -3.74 -4.40
CA ALA A 145 -10.52 -5.00 -3.76
C ALA A 145 -11.01 -4.82 -2.31
N ASP A 146 -10.52 -3.79 -1.62
CA ASP A 146 -10.91 -3.50 -0.24
C ASP A 146 -12.39 -3.13 -0.08
N ILE A 147 -13.07 -2.61 -1.12
CA ILE A 147 -14.52 -2.33 -1.10
C ILE A 147 -15.31 -3.55 -0.61
N THR A 148 -14.94 -4.73 -1.12
CA THR A 148 -15.60 -6.00 -0.80
C THR A 148 -15.11 -6.61 0.51
N LYS A 149 -13.91 -6.24 0.98
CA LYS A 149 -13.25 -6.86 2.14
C LYS A 149 -13.44 -6.09 3.44
N ILE A 150 -13.72 -4.78 3.38
CA ILE A 150 -13.95 -3.92 4.56
C ILE A 150 -14.98 -4.51 5.54
N PRO A 151 -16.14 -5.05 5.11
CA PRO A 151 -17.11 -5.63 6.04
C PRO A 151 -16.51 -6.79 6.85
N MET A 152 -15.71 -7.63 6.20
CA MET A 152 -15.00 -8.73 6.86
C MET A 152 -13.95 -8.19 7.84
N TYR A 153 -13.21 -7.15 7.47
CA TYR A 153 -12.20 -6.54 8.35
C TYR A 153 -12.80 -5.89 9.59
N VAL A 154 -13.97 -5.27 9.48
CA VAL A 154 -14.70 -4.68 10.61
C VAL A 154 -15.16 -5.79 11.56
N ARG A 155 -15.72 -6.89 11.03
CA ARG A 155 -16.12 -8.05 11.85
C ARG A 155 -14.93 -8.68 12.57
N ASP A 156 -13.79 -8.83 11.89
CA ASP A 156 -12.55 -9.34 12.47
C ASP A 156 -12.01 -8.43 13.60
N CYS A 157 -12.02 -7.11 13.40
CA CYS A 157 -11.54 -6.14 14.41
C CYS A 157 -12.44 -6.05 15.66
N ASN A 158 -13.75 -6.26 15.45
CA ASN A 158 -14.78 -6.22 16.49
C ASN A 158 -15.02 -7.56 17.17
N ASP A 159 -14.28 -8.62 16.80
CA ASP A 159 -14.43 -9.97 17.33
C ASP A 159 -15.90 -10.46 17.26
N ASP A 160 -16.55 -10.25 16.11
CA ASP A 160 -17.94 -10.66 15.88
C ASP A 160 -18.12 -12.18 16.07
N PRO A 161 -19.01 -12.64 16.97
CA PRO A 161 -19.22 -14.06 17.24
C PRO A 161 -19.45 -14.91 15.99
N ARG A 162 -20.21 -14.42 15.01
CA ARG A 162 -20.48 -15.16 13.76
C ARG A 162 -19.21 -15.37 12.94
N PHE A 163 -18.41 -14.31 12.80
CA PHE A 163 -17.15 -14.36 12.08
C PHE A 163 -16.13 -15.28 12.77
N ILE A 164 -16.07 -15.24 14.10
CA ILE A 164 -15.19 -16.12 14.88
C ILE A 164 -15.61 -17.58 14.75
N GLN A 165 -16.91 -17.89 14.77
CA GLN A 165 -17.41 -19.26 14.53
C GLN A 165 -17.01 -19.78 13.14
N GLU A 166 -17.24 -19.00 12.08
CA GLU A 166 -16.83 -19.36 10.72
C GLU A 166 -15.31 -19.57 10.61
N LEU A 167 -14.52 -18.73 11.30
CA LEU A 167 -13.07 -18.84 11.33
C LEU A 167 -12.62 -20.12 12.06
N VAL A 168 -13.24 -20.46 13.19
CA VAL A 168 -12.97 -21.69 13.95
C VAL A 168 -13.31 -22.91 13.12
N GLU A 169 -14.44 -22.92 12.42
CA GLU A 169 -14.81 -24.01 11.50
C GLU A 169 -13.78 -24.17 10.37
N LYS A 170 -13.31 -23.07 9.77
CA LYS A 170 -12.24 -23.10 8.75
C LYS A 170 -10.93 -23.67 9.31
N MET A 171 -10.55 -23.30 10.53
CA MET A 171 -9.36 -23.83 11.21
C MET A 171 -9.50 -25.31 11.58
N ARG A 172 -10.71 -25.77 11.91
CA ARG A 172 -10.99 -27.20 12.16
C ARG A 172 -10.88 -28.04 10.88
N ARG A 173 -11.38 -27.52 9.76
CA ARG A 173 -11.30 -28.21 8.45
C ARG A 173 -9.88 -28.23 7.90
N ASN A 174 -9.13 -27.14 8.04
CA ASN A 174 -7.80 -27.00 7.45
C ASN A 174 -6.73 -26.80 8.53
N LYS A 175 -5.85 -27.80 8.71
CA LYS A 175 -4.71 -27.71 9.66
C LYS A 175 -3.79 -26.52 9.37
N LYS A 176 -3.64 -26.15 8.09
CA LYS A 176 -2.90 -24.96 7.62
C LYS A 176 -3.82 -24.06 6.79
N PRO A 177 -3.54 -22.74 6.71
CA PRO A 177 -4.30 -21.86 5.84
C PRO A 177 -4.25 -22.33 4.38
N PRO A 178 -5.39 -22.37 3.67
CA PRO A 178 -5.41 -22.77 2.26
C PRO A 178 -4.60 -21.79 1.39
N PHE A 179 -4.26 -22.22 0.18
CA PHE A 179 -3.62 -21.33 -0.79
C PHE A 179 -4.57 -20.19 -1.18
N SER A 180 -4.05 -18.97 -1.25
CA SER A 180 -4.78 -17.80 -1.73
C SER A 180 -3.99 -17.12 -2.84
N ALA A 181 -4.51 -17.19 -4.06
CA ALA A 181 -3.88 -16.56 -5.22
C ALA A 181 -3.64 -15.06 -4.98
N SER A 182 -4.62 -14.34 -4.42
CA SER A 182 -4.46 -12.91 -4.14
C SER A 182 -3.32 -12.61 -3.17
N ARG A 183 -3.14 -13.44 -2.12
CA ARG A 183 -2.07 -13.23 -1.13
C ARG A 183 -0.72 -13.60 -1.70
N PHE A 184 -0.65 -14.68 -2.48
CA PHE A 184 0.55 -15.11 -3.17
C PHE A 184 1.03 -14.05 -4.16
N ILE A 185 0.14 -13.54 -5.02
CA ILE A 185 0.44 -12.46 -5.97
C ILE A 185 0.90 -11.21 -5.22
N SER A 186 0.21 -10.78 -4.16
CA SER A 186 0.67 -9.65 -3.35
C SER A 186 2.04 -9.88 -2.72
N ALA A 187 2.36 -11.10 -2.27
CA ALA A 187 3.67 -11.43 -1.71
C ALA A 187 4.78 -11.32 -2.76
N VAL A 188 4.52 -11.82 -3.98
CA VAL A 188 5.44 -11.70 -5.12
C VAL A 188 5.63 -10.22 -5.50
N MET A 189 4.54 -9.46 -5.65
CA MET A 189 4.61 -8.04 -6.02
C MET A 189 5.36 -7.18 -4.98
N VAL A 190 5.06 -7.36 -3.68
CA VAL A 190 5.75 -6.63 -2.61
C VAL A 190 7.20 -7.07 -2.51
N GLY A 191 7.49 -8.37 -2.63
CA GLY A 191 8.85 -8.89 -2.65
C GLY A 191 9.66 -8.27 -3.79
N TYR A 192 9.10 -8.25 -5.01
CA TYR A 192 9.71 -7.59 -6.17
C TYR A 192 9.95 -6.10 -5.91
N LEU A 193 8.92 -5.37 -5.48
CA LEU A 193 9.01 -3.93 -5.25
C LEU A 193 10.11 -3.59 -4.25
N TRP A 194 10.18 -4.29 -3.13
CA TRP A 194 11.18 -4.01 -2.09
C TRP A 194 12.58 -4.42 -2.52
N GLY A 195 12.72 -5.54 -3.25
CA GLY A 195 14.00 -5.94 -3.84
C GLY A 195 14.51 -4.92 -4.87
N GLN A 196 13.63 -4.50 -5.78
CA GLN A 196 13.91 -3.45 -6.77
C GLN A 196 14.24 -2.11 -6.11
N LEU A 197 13.50 -1.71 -5.07
CA LEU A 197 13.77 -0.45 -4.39
C LEU A 197 15.16 -0.41 -3.77
N ILE A 198 15.63 -1.51 -3.16
CA ILE A 198 17.01 -1.60 -2.68
C ILE A 198 17.99 -1.49 -3.84
N LEU A 199 17.77 -2.22 -4.93
CA LEU A 199 18.63 -2.18 -6.10
C LEU A 199 18.75 -0.75 -6.67
N LEU A 200 17.62 -0.05 -6.81
CA LEU A 200 17.57 1.34 -7.27
C LEU A 200 18.20 2.33 -6.28
N ALA A 201 18.13 2.07 -4.98
CA ALA A 201 18.68 2.94 -3.96
C ALA A 201 20.21 2.88 -3.84
N ILE A 202 20.84 1.81 -4.35
CA ILE A 202 22.29 1.58 -4.26
C ILE A 202 23.04 2.51 -5.24
N PRO A 203 23.96 3.37 -4.76
CA PRO A 203 24.73 4.25 -5.64
C PRO A 203 25.57 3.44 -6.64
N GLN A 204 25.49 3.81 -7.92
CA GLN A 204 26.28 3.15 -8.97
C GLN A 204 27.73 3.65 -9.03
N ASN A 205 27.98 4.88 -8.61
CA ASN A 205 29.29 5.51 -8.64
C ASN A 205 30.07 5.27 -7.33
N GLU A 206 31.40 5.31 -7.41
CA GLU A 206 32.26 5.24 -6.23
C GLU A 206 32.11 6.52 -5.40
N ILE A 207 31.67 6.35 -4.15
CA ILE A 207 31.50 7.47 -3.20
C ILE A 207 32.58 7.33 -2.14
N GLY A 208 33.50 8.30 -2.09
CA GLY A 208 34.62 8.29 -1.14
C GLY A 208 35.65 7.20 -1.42
N GLY A 209 35.82 6.79 -2.69
CA GLY A 209 36.78 5.76 -3.11
C GLY A 209 36.36 4.32 -2.74
N VAL A 210 35.11 4.12 -2.30
CA VAL A 210 34.54 2.80 -1.99
C VAL A 210 33.40 2.50 -2.94
N ASN A 211 33.44 1.31 -3.53
CA ASN A 211 32.35 0.78 -4.33
C ASN A 211 31.30 0.14 -3.41
N TRP A 212 30.31 0.95 -3.01
CA TRP A 212 29.21 0.54 -2.13
C TRP A 212 28.30 -0.53 -2.75
N ASN A 213 28.33 -0.66 -4.08
CA ASN A 213 27.53 -1.61 -4.83
C ASN A 213 27.78 -3.06 -4.35
N THR A 214 29.04 -3.44 -4.18
CA THR A 214 29.42 -4.80 -3.76
C THR A 214 28.84 -5.19 -2.41
N TYR A 215 28.75 -4.25 -1.46
CA TYR A 215 28.30 -4.53 -0.11
C TYR A 215 26.78 -4.46 0.02
N PHE A 216 26.13 -3.46 -0.58
CA PHE A 216 24.70 -3.25 -0.38
C PHE A 216 23.81 -4.23 -1.14
N HIS A 217 24.33 -4.85 -2.19
CA HIS A 217 23.63 -5.90 -2.92
C HIS A 217 23.17 -7.09 -2.05
N TRP A 218 23.87 -7.37 -0.94
CA TRP A 218 23.49 -8.41 0.01
C TRP A 218 22.23 -8.09 0.83
N PHE A 219 21.72 -6.86 0.77
CA PHE A 219 20.43 -6.49 1.37
C PHE A 219 19.24 -6.81 0.46
N ILE A 220 19.45 -7.03 -0.84
CA ILE A 220 18.36 -7.32 -1.79
C ILE A 220 17.61 -8.62 -1.39
N PRO A 221 18.28 -9.76 -1.12
CA PRO A 221 17.58 -10.98 -0.72
C PRO A 221 16.83 -10.84 0.60
N LEU A 222 17.37 -10.03 1.52
CA LEU A 222 16.71 -9.73 2.79
C LEU A 222 15.43 -8.92 2.56
N ALA A 223 15.47 -7.90 1.71
CA ALA A 223 14.31 -7.07 1.39
C ALA A 223 13.19 -7.88 0.72
N VAL A 224 13.53 -8.78 -0.23
CA VAL A 224 12.56 -9.69 -0.86
C VAL A 224 11.91 -10.62 0.17
N ALA A 225 12.72 -11.26 1.02
CA ALA A 225 12.21 -12.15 2.06
C ALA A 225 11.32 -11.42 3.08
N LEU A 226 11.71 -10.20 3.47
CA LEU A 226 10.92 -9.34 4.34
C LEU A 226 9.58 -8.96 3.70
N GLY A 227 9.57 -8.57 2.43
CA GLY A 227 8.34 -8.24 1.71
C GLY A 227 7.35 -9.40 1.69
N VAL A 228 7.82 -10.60 1.32
CA VAL A 228 7.03 -11.84 1.34
C VAL A 228 6.53 -12.16 2.74
N TRP A 229 7.41 -12.07 3.74
CA TRP A 229 7.09 -12.36 5.14
C TRP A 229 6.02 -11.40 5.70
N VAL A 230 6.13 -10.09 5.44
CA VAL A 230 5.14 -9.11 5.90
C VAL A 230 3.76 -9.43 5.33
N VAL A 231 3.66 -9.71 4.02
CA VAL A 231 2.38 -10.08 3.38
C VAL A 231 1.80 -11.34 4.00
N GLY A 232 2.64 -12.36 4.18
CA GLY A 232 2.27 -13.63 4.78
C GLY A 232 1.74 -13.54 6.21
N ASN A 233 2.16 -12.51 6.94
CA ASN A 233 1.78 -12.27 8.33
C ASN A 233 0.60 -11.30 8.50
N ILE A 234 -0.05 -10.89 7.41
CA ILE A 234 -1.27 -10.06 7.47
C ILE A 234 -2.46 -10.91 7.92
N GLY A 235 -3.20 -10.40 8.91
CA GLY A 235 -4.50 -10.94 9.31
C GLY A 235 -4.39 -12.10 10.32
N ARG A 236 -5.19 -13.15 10.09
CA ARG A 236 -5.24 -14.37 10.93
C ARG A 236 -4.26 -15.46 10.48
N GLU A 237 -3.32 -15.11 9.61
CA GLU A 237 -2.22 -15.96 9.18
C GLU A 237 -0.91 -15.41 9.77
N GLN A 238 0.04 -16.30 10.01
CA GLN A 238 1.38 -15.96 10.47
C GLN A 238 2.40 -16.97 9.95
N GLY A 239 3.67 -16.60 9.94
CA GLY A 239 4.74 -17.50 9.57
C GLY A 239 6.11 -17.00 9.99
N LYS A 240 7.04 -17.93 10.21
CA LYS A 240 8.42 -17.61 10.58
C LYS A 240 9.19 -17.12 9.34
N PRO A 241 10.08 -16.10 9.47
CA PRO A 241 10.80 -15.55 8.32
C PRO A 241 11.98 -16.41 7.87
N TRP A 242 12.46 -17.32 8.71
CA TRP A 242 13.78 -17.93 8.55
C TRP A 242 13.96 -18.75 7.27
N LEU A 243 12.96 -19.54 6.89
CA LEU A 243 13.02 -20.32 5.65
C LEU A 243 13.00 -19.42 4.41
N SER A 244 12.18 -18.36 4.43
CA SER A 244 12.12 -17.38 3.34
C SER A 244 13.43 -16.62 3.18
N ILE A 245 14.08 -16.24 4.30
CA ILE A 245 15.40 -15.60 4.26
C ILE A 245 16.44 -16.57 3.69
N ALA A 246 16.50 -17.80 4.20
CA ALA A 246 17.47 -18.79 3.70
C ALA A 246 17.30 -19.04 2.19
N VAL A 247 16.07 -19.23 1.73
CA VAL A 247 15.79 -19.47 0.30
C VAL A 247 16.08 -18.25 -0.56
N SER A 248 15.83 -17.02 -0.08
CA SER A 248 16.14 -15.83 -0.86
C SER A 248 17.65 -15.68 -1.07
N TYR A 249 18.47 -15.90 -0.03
CA TYR A 249 19.94 -15.88 -0.14
C TYR A 249 20.49 -17.02 -1.00
N ILE A 250 19.94 -18.22 -0.92
CA ILE A 250 20.35 -19.34 -1.81
C ILE A 250 19.99 -19.00 -3.26
N SER A 251 18.78 -18.50 -3.50
CA SER A 251 18.32 -18.16 -4.85
C SER A 251 19.07 -16.96 -5.43
N TYR A 252 19.61 -16.08 -4.57
CA TYR A 252 20.44 -14.96 -5.00
C TYR A 252 21.73 -15.40 -5.72
N ILE A 253 22.19 -16.64 -5.50
CA ILE A 253 23.32 -17.22 -6.23
C ILE A 253 23.04 -17.30 -7.74
N SER A 254 21.77 -17.35 -8.15
CA SER A 254 21.38 -17.32 -9.57
C SER A 254 21.87 -16.07 -10.32
N ARG A 255 22.19 -14.97 -9.61
CA ARG A 255 22.78 -13.76 -10.19
C ARG A 255 24.08 -14.02 -10.95
N TRP A 256 24.90 -15.00 -10.53
CA TRP A 256 26.14 -15.33 -11.23
C TRP A 256 25.93 -16.16 -12.50
N TYR A 257 24.73 -16.71 -12.69
CA TYR A 257 24.37 -17.50 -13.85
C TYR A 257 23.55 -16.69 -14.87
N PHE A 258 22.69 -15.79 -14.39
CA PHE A 258 21.85 -14.95 -15.23
C PHE A 258 22.28 -13.48 -15.13
N TYR A 259 22.75 -12.92 -16.25
CA TYR A 259 23.16 -11.51 -16.33
C TYR A 259 21.96 -10.54 -16.25
N ASP A 260 20.77 -10.98 -16.65
CA ASP A 260 19.56 -10.16 -16.62
C ASP A 260 19.03 -10.01 -15.18
N GLU A 261 18.92 -8.75 -14.73
CA GLU A 261 18.40 -8.36 -13.42
C GLU A 261 16.98 -8.83 -13.15
N GLY A 262 16.14 -8.83 -14.19
CA GLY A 262 14.76 -9.31 -14.09
C GLY A 262 14.69 -10.79 -13.80
N VAL A 263 15.59 -11.60 -14.37
CA VAL A 263 15.54 -13.06 -14.30
C VAL A 263 15.94 -13.57 -12.91
N TRP A 264 17.12 -13.21 -12.41
CA TRP A 264 17.57 -13.69 -11.10
C TRP A 264 16.68 -13.16 -9.97
N LEU A 265 16.17 -11.93 -10.09
CA LEU A 265 15.25 -11.38 -9.11
C LEU A 265 13.91 -12.13 -9.12
N SER A 266 13.42 -12.49 -10.32
CA SER A 266 12.20 -13.28 -10.48
C SER A 266 12.33 -14.66 -9.84
N ILE A 267 13.42 -15.38 -10.13
CA ILE A 267 13.70 -16.69 -9.52
C ILE A 267 13.66 -16.56 -7.99
N MET A 268 14.34 -15.56 -7.44
CA MET A 268 14.41 -15.33 -6.01
C MET A 268 13.05 -15.01 -5.38
N MET A 269 12.24 -14.12 -5.96
CA MET A 269 10.93 -13.78 -5.39
C MET A 269 9.95 -14.96 -5.44
N PHE A 270 9.91 -15.71 -6.54
CA PHE A 270 8.99 -16.85 -6.68
C PHE A 270 9.39 -18.00 -5.75
N SER A 271 10.68 -18.36 -5.70
CA SER A 271 11.16 -19.42 -4.80
C SER A 271 10.87 -19.06 -3.33
N THR A 272 11.09 -17.80 -2.95
CA THR A 272 10.84 -17.29 -1.60
C THR A 272 9.35 -17.29 -1.25
N ALA A 273 8.48 -16.85 -2.16
CA ALA A 273 7.04 -16.83 -1.97
C ALA A 273 6.44 -18.24 -1.87
N ILE A 274 6.86 -19.17 -2.74
CA ILE A 274 6.45 -20.58 -2.71
C ILE A 274 6.87 -21.23 -1.39
N THR A 275 8.11 -20.97 -0.97
CA THR A 275 8.65 -21.50 0.30
C THR A 275 7.84 -21.00 1.49
N PHE A 276 7.51 -19.70 1.53
CA PHE A 276 6.71 -19.16 2.62
C PHE A 276 5.33 -19.80 2.67
N ASP A 277 4.62 -19.85 1.55
CA ASP A 277 3.25 -20.35 1.47
C ASP A 277 3.16 -21.85 1.82
N THR A 278 4.13 -22.64 1.36
CA THR A 278 4.14 -24.10 1.53
C THR A 278 4.60 -24.51 2.93
N PHE A 279 5.70 -23.92 3.41
CA PHE A 279 6.40 -24.42 4.60
C PHE A 279 6.22 -23.55 5.83
N SER A 280 6.17 -22.21 5.69
CA SER A 280 6.20 -21.29 6.83
C SER A 280 4.83 -20.79 7.28
N LYS A 281 3.80 -20.90 6.42
CA LYS A 281 2.45 -20.40 6.67
C LYS A 281 1.68 -21.25 7.68
N GLU A 282 1.16 -20.60 8.71
CA GLU A 282 0.40 -21.17 9.82
C GLU A 282 -0.78 -20.27 10.23
N TRP A 283 -1.77 -20.86 10.91
CA TRP A 283 -2.87 -20.09 11.49
C TRP A 283 -2.42 -19.32 12.73
N ARG A 284 -2.87 -18.07 12.84
CA ARG A 284 -2.74 -17.30 14.07
C ARG A 284 -3.86 -17.68 15.04
N ARG A 285 -3.52 -18.50 16.03
CA ARG A 285 -4.47 -19.02 17.04
C ARG A 285 -4.79 -18.02 18.14
N THR A 286 -3.85 -17.13 18.45
CA THR A 286 -4.01 -16.12 19.51
C THR A 286 -4.56 -14.82 18.95
N PRO A 287 -5.51 -14.16 19.64
CA PRO A 287 -5.95 -12.81 19.28
C PRO A 287 -4.77 -11.83 19.31
N LYS A 288 -4.73 -10.89 18.35
CA LYS A 288 -3.69 -9.85 18.34
C LYS A 288 -3.92 -8.91 19.53
N GLU A 289 -2.87 -8.67 20.32
CA GLU A 289 -2.93 -7.66 21.37
C GLU A 289 -3.13 -6.27 20.75
N LYS A 290 -4.14 -5.54 21.24
CA LYS A 290 -4.45 -4.19 20.77
C LYS A 290 -3.45 -3.21 21.38
N ARG A 291 -2.65 -2.58 20.54
CA ARG A 291 -1.60 -1.61 20.94
C ARG A 291 -2.14 -0.19 21.00
N SER A 292 -1.45 0.67 21.76
CA SER A 292 -1.78 2.09 21.80
C SER A 292 -1.62 2.75 20.43
N PHE A 293 -2.42 3.78 20.18
CA PHE A 293 -2.38 4.55 18.93
C PHE A 293 -0.96 5.07 18.63
N TRP A 294 -0.32 5.69 19.62
CA TRP A 294 1.02 6.29 19.46
C TRP A 294 2.11 5.28 19.13
N LYS A 295 2.09 4.07 19.73
CA LYS A 295 3.06 3.02 19.38
C LYS A 295 2.91 2.57 17.92
N ARG A 296 1.67 2.45 17.46
CA ARG A 296 1.35 2.05 16.08
C ARG A 296 1.72 3.15 15.08
N ALA A 297 1.36 4.40 15.39
CA ALA A 297 1.72 5.57 14.58
C ALA A 297 3.24 5.72 14.48
N SER A 298 3.96 5.68 15.60
CA SER A 298 5.43 5.78 15.64
C SER A 298 6.10 4.65 14.83
N THR A 299 5.61 3.42 14.94
CA THR A 299 6.06 2.30 14.11
C THR A 299 5.91 2.59 12.61
N LEU A 300 4.72 3.01 12.19
CA LEU A 300 4.46 3.29 10.78
C LEU A 300 5.28 4.46 10.27
N THR A 301 5.42 5.52 11.07
CA THR A 301 6.27 6.67 10.74
C THR A 301 7.73 6.25 10.57
N PHE A 302 8.26 5.40 11.47
CA PHE A 302 9.62 4.88 11.33
C PHE A 302 9.81 4.08 10.03
N CYS A 303 8.88 3.17 9.71
CA CYS A 303 8.92 2.42 8.46
C CYS A 303 8.78 3.34 7.23
N ALA A 304 7.94 4.38 7.31
CA ALA A 304 7.78 5.36 6.25
C ALA A 304 9.06 6.18 6.02
N ILE A 305 9.76 6.57 7.08
CA ILE A 305 11.05 7.27 6.99
C ILE A 305 12.09 6.39 6.30
N LEU A 306 12.18 5.11 6.67
CA LEU A 306 13.10 4.17 6.01
C LEU A 306 12.77 4.01 4.52
N TYR A 307 11.49 3.85 4.20
CA TYR A 307 11.03 3.69 2.82
C TYR A 307 11.28 4.93 1.96
N ILE A 308 10.95 6.12 2.49
CA ILE A 308 11.22 7.41 1.84
C ILE A 308 12.73 7.61 1.69
N GLY A 309 13.52 7.25 2.69
CA GLY A 309 14.98 7.32 2.63
C GLY A 309 15.57 6.53 1.46
N LEU A 310 15.03 5.34 1.16
CA LEU A 310 15.44 4.56 -0.02
C LEU A 310 15.08 5.27 -1.34
N TRP A 311 13.87 5.81 -1.45
CA TRP A 311 13.47 6.62 -2.62
C TRP A 311 14.32 7.88 -2.77
N SER A 312 14.60 8.58 -1.68
CA SER A 312 15.48 9.76 -1.66
C SER A 312 16.90 9.39 -2.08
N SER A 313 17.42 8.23 -1.65
CA SER A 313 18.72 7.71 -2.10
C SER A 313 18.73 7.50 -3.62
N TYR A 314 17.70 6.84 -4.16
CA TYR A 314 17.55 6.66 -5.62
C TYR A 314 17.54 8.01 -6.35
N ILE A 315 16.65 8.93 -5.94
CA ILE A 315 16.49 10.25 -6.57
C ILE A 315 17.82 11.04 -6.55
N TYR A 316 18.58 10.94 -5.46
CA TYR A 316 19.82 11.70 -5.29
C TYR A 316 21.00 11.12 -6.07
N PHE A 317 21.21 9.80 -6.00
CA PHE A 317 22.39 9.15 -6.58
C PHE A 317 22.19 8.68 -8.02
N ASN A 318 21.03 8.11 -8.33
CA ASN A 318 20.79 7.37 -9.57
C ASN A 318 19.69 7.97 -10.45
N GLY A 319 18.87 8.88 -9.91
CA GLY A 319 17.80 9.53 -10.65
C GLY A 319 18.38 10.40 -11.78
N LYS A 320 17.91 10.15 -13.00
CA LYS A 320 18.26 10.92 -14.21
C LYS A 320 16.99 11.30 -14.96
N ILE A 321 16.95 12.50 -15.50
CA ILE A 321 15.86 13.00 -16.36
C ILE A 321 16.48 13.33 -17.72
N THR A 322 15.79 12.94 -18.79
CA THR A 322 16.17 13.28 -20.16
C THR A 322 15.59 14.62 -20.56
N ASP A 323 16.43 15.54 -21.00
CA ASP A 323 15.99 16.81 -21.57
C ASP A 323 15.42 16.61 -22.99
N SER A 324 14.75 17.63 -23.56
CA SER A 324 14.22 17.62 -24.93
C SER A 324 15.30 17.39 -25.99
N ASN A 325 16.56 17.68 -25.65
CA ASN A 325 17.73 17.47 -26.50
C ASN A 325 18.31 16.06 -26.39
N GLY A 326 17.78 15.22 -25.50
CA GLY A 326 18.24 13.86 -25.25
C GLY A 326 19.35 13.73 -24.20
N ASP A 327 19.78 14.84 -23.59
CA ASP A 327 20.82 14.83 -22.55
C ASP A 327 20.28 14.30 -21.21
N GLU A 328 21.04 13.39 -20.58
CA GLU A 328 20.71 12.85 -19.26
C GLU A 328 21.26 13.75 -18.14
N ILE A 329 20.37 14.45 -17.45
CA ILE A 329 20.73 15.32 -16.32
C ILE A 329 20.37 14.61 -15.00
N PRO A 330 21.27 14.53 -14.01
CA PRO A 330 20.94 14.02 -12.68
C PRO A 330 19.79 14.80 -12.04
N VAL A 331 18.83 14.11 -11.43
CA VAL A 331 17.64 14.74 -10.83
C VAL A 331 18.01 15.77 -9.77
N ARG A 332 19.06 15.53 -8.97
CA ARG A 332 19.54 16.50 -7.98
C ARG A 332 19.94 17.85 -8.60
N GLU A 333 20.54 17.82 -9.79
CA GLU A 333 20.98 19.03 -10.52
C GLU A 333 19.78 19.71 -11.15
N ALA A 334 18.87 18.93 -11.76
CA ALA A 334 17.61 19.44 -12.28
C ALA A 334 16.76 20.13 -11.18
N LEU A 335 16.66 19.52 -9.99
CA LEU A 335 15.96 20.11 -8.85
C LEU A 335 16.65 21.39 -8.37
N ASN A 336 17.98 21.39 -8.29
CA ASN A 336 18.72 22.59 -7.93
C ASN A 336 18.46 23.72 -8.93
N HIS A 337 18.61 23.46 -10.24
CA HIS A 337 18.33 24.43 -11.30
C HIS A 337 16.88 24.91 -11.27
N PHE A 338 15.92 24.02 -11.03
CA PHE A 338 14.51 24.37 -10.88
C PHE A 338 14.29 25.37 -9.73
N PHE A 339 14.80 25.07 -8.53
CA PHE A 339 14.64 25.94 -7.37
C PHE A 339 15.48 27.23 -7.44
N THR A 340 16.51 27.29 -8.28
CA THR A 340 17.28 28.51 -8.55
C THR A 340 16.81 29.30 -9.77
N SER A 341 15.87 28.75 -10.55
CA SER A 341 15.40 29.38 -11.78
C SER A 341 14.56 30.65 -11.49
N SER A 342 14.59 31.61 -12.42
CA SER A 342 13.71 32.78 -12.37
C SER A 342 12.23 32.40 -12.30
N TRP A 343 11.87 31.27 -12.92
CA TRP A 343 10.51 30.75 -12.85
C TRP A 343 10.06 30.45 -11.42
N TRP A 344 10.93 29.88 -10.57
CA TRP A 344 10.56 29.58 -9.18
C TRP A 344 10.39 30.83 -8.33
N THR A 345 11.21 31.85 -8.56
CA THR A 345 11.04 33.15 -7.91
C THR A 345 9.75 33.83 -8.36
N ASP A 346 9.46 33.81 -9.66
CA ASP A 346 8.24 34.39 -10.23
C ASP A 346 6.99 33.64 -9.73
N PHE A 347 7.06 32.31 -9.62
CA PHE A 347 5.99 31.50 -9.07
C PHE A 347 5.70 31.84 -7.60
N LYS A 348 6.75 31.95 -6.77
CA LYS A 348 6.60 32.39 -5.37
C LYS A 348 5.98 33.79 -5.27
N GLN A 349 6.45 34.70 -6.12
CA GLN A 349 5.92 36.06 -6.16
C GLN A 349 4.44 36.05 -6.56
N THR A 350 4.07 35.31 -7.60
CA THR A 350 2.69 35.15 -8.05
C THR A 350 1.80 34.60 -6.93
N LEU A 351 2.25 33.58 -6.20
CA LEU A 351 1.50 33.05 -5.05
C LEU A 351 1.34 34.09 -3.93
N TYR A 352 2.39 34.88 -3.66
CA TYR A 352 2.32 35.96 -2.68
C TYR A 352 1.35 37.06 -3.10
N ASP A 353 1.38 37.46 -4.37
CA ASP A 353 0.50 38.49 -4.93
C ASP A 353 -0.96 38.02 -4.91
N ILE A 354 -1.21 36.76 -5.28
CA ILE A 354 -2.55 36.14 -5.14
C ILE A 354 -3.00 36.15 -3.69
N TYR A 355 -2.12 35.78 -2.75
CA TYR A 355 -2.45 35.78 -1.34
C TYR A 355 -2.77 37.20 -0.84
N GLN A 356 -1.97 38.20 -1.19
CA GLN A 356 -2.23 39.60 -0.83
C GLN A 356 -3.55 40.08 -1.43
N TYR A 357 -3.77 39.84 -2.73
CA TYR A 357 -5.01 40.15 -3.41
C TYR A 357 -6.22 39.48 -2.73
N ALA A 358 -6.07 38.23 -2.26
CA ALA A 358 -7.09 37.49 -1.54
C ALA A 358 -7.45 38.13 -0.20
N GLN A 359 -6.46 38.67 0.52
CA GLN A 359 -6.68 39.36 1.78
C GLN A 359 -7.43 40.68 1.58
N TYR A 360 -7.11 41.44 0.53
CA TYR A 360 -7.75 42.74 0.26
C TYR A 360 -9.15 42.62 -0.37
N HIS A 361 -9.34 41.74 -1.35
CA HIS A 361 -10.60 41.61 -2.11
C HIS A 361 -11.50 40.46 -1.63
N GLY A 362 -11.00 39.62 -0.72
CA GLY A 362 -11.69 38.42 -0.26
C GLY A 362 -11.51 37.23 -1.22
N TRP A 363 -11.41 36.03 -0.65
CA TRP A 363 -11.22 34.78 -1.40
C TRP A 363 -12.32 34.48 -2.43
N TYR A 364 -13.51 35.04 -2.26
CA TYR A 364 -14.64 34.83 -3.18
C TYR A 364 -14.40 35.47 -4.56
N GLU A 365 -13.85 36.68 -4.63
CA GLU A 365 -13.61 37.36 -5.91
C GLU A 365 -12.51 36.68 -6.72
N ILE A 366 -11.48 36.13 -6.06
CA ILE A 366 -10.49 35.27 -6.72
C ILE A 366 -11.17 34.04 -7.31
N TRP A 367 -12.00 33.36 -6.52
CA TRP A 367 -12.66 32.14 -6.99
C TRP A 367 -13.60 32.43 -8.17
N LYS A 368 -14.28 33.57 -8.15
CA LYS A 368 -15.09 34.05 -9.26
C LYS A 368 -14.25 34.34 -10.51
N GLN A 369 -13.12 35.02 -10.39
CA GLN A 369 -12.20 35.26 -11.52
C GLN A 369 -11.66 33.94 -12.08
N ILE A 370 -11.26 32.99 -11.23
CA ILE A 370 -10.81 31.66 -11.66
C ILE A 370 -11.90 30.97 -12.47
N ILE A 371 -13.15 31.02 -12.02
CA ILE A 371 -14.29 30.49 -12.77
C ILE A 371 -14.50 31.22 -14.08
N ASP A 372 -14.47 32.55 -14.08
CA ASP A 372 -14.69 33.33 -15.30
C ASP A 372 -13.59 33.05 -16.34
N PHE A 373 -12.33 32.87 -15.93
CA PHE A 373 -11.23 32.46 -16.80
C PHE A 373 -11.28 31.01 -17.25
N SER A 374 -11.88 30.12 -16.45
CA SER A 374 -11.98 28.69 -16.79
C SER A 374 -12.97 28.39 -17.90
N ASP A 375 -13.65 29.40 -18.46
CA ASP A 375 -14.69 29.28 -19.50
C ASP A 375 -15.62 28.07 -19.25
N PRO A 376 -16.37 28.05 -18.13
CA PRO A 376 -17.13 26.88 -17.69
C PRO A 376 -18.25 26.48 -18.66
N GLN A 377 -18.59 27.34 -19.62
CA GLN A 377 -19.56 27.07 -20.68
C GLN A 377 -18.90 26.75 -22.04
N GLY A 378 -17.58 26.87 -22.15
CA GLY A 378 -16.83 26.60 -23.38
C GLY A 378 -17.11 27.61 -24.51
N GLU A 379 -17.62 28.81 -24.18
CA GLU A 379 -18.06 29.78 -25.18
C GLU A 379 -16.87 30.35 -25.97
N GLN A 380 -15.77 30.69 -25.28
CA GLN A 380 -14.55 31.21 -25.90
C GLN A 380 -13.91 30.15 -26.80
N ASN A 381 -13.89 28.89 -26.36
CA ASN A 381 -13.35 27.82 -27.18
C ASN A 381 -14.23 27.58 -28.43
N ALA A 382 -15.55 27.63 -28.29
CA ALA A 382 -16.46 27.45 -29.41
C ALA A 382 -16.34 28.55 -30.48
N TYR A 383 -16.14 29.82 -30.10
CA TYR A 383 -15.84 30.89 -31.04
C TYR A 383 -14.52 30.66 -31.78
N ARG A 384 -13.50 30.16 -31.07
CA ARG A 384 -12.18 29.84 -31.66
C ARG A 384 -12.26 28.70 -32.68
N VAL A 385 -12.97 27.61 -32.34
CA VAL A 385 -13.16 26.44 -33.22
C VAL A 385 -13.90 26.82 -34.52
N LEU A 386 -14.88 27.70 -34.43
CA LEU A 386 -15.65 28.17 -35.58
C LEU A 386 -15.00 29.37 -36.31
N GLU A 387 -13.85 29.85 -35.82
CA GLU A 387 -13.11 31.00 -36.36
C GLU A 387 -13.98 32.25 -36.52
N VAL A 388 -14.80 32.53 -35.52
CA VAL A 388 -15.72 33.68 -35.50
C VAL A 388 -15.41 34.57 -34.31
N SER A 389 -15.69 35.87 -34.47
CA SER A 389 -15.57 36.82 -33.35
C SER A 389 -16.57 36.49 -32.24
N PRO A 390 -16.25 36.72 -30.96
CA PRO A 390 -17.22 36.66 -29.86
C PRO A 390 -18.44 37.59 -30.04
N THR A 391 -18.33 38.60 -30.91
CA THR A 391 -19.41 39.53 -31.28
C THR A 391 -20.20 39.09 -32.52
N ALA A 392 -19.91 37.93 -33.11
CA ALA A 392 -20.50 37.46 -34.36
C ALA A 392 -22.02 37.26 -34.29
N SER A 393 -22.70 37.53 -35.41
CA SER A 393 -24.15 37.35 -35.51
C SER A 393 -24.54 35.87 -35.60
N GLN A 394 -25.81 35.51 -35.32
CA GLN A 394 -26.24 34.10 -35.43
C GLN A 394 -26.13 33.58 -36.87
N GLN A 395 -26.38 34.46 -37.83
CA GLN A 395 -26.31 34.14 -39.24
C GLN A 395 -24.86 33.82 -39.64
N GLU A 396 -23.90 34.59 -39.14
CA GLU A 396 -22.46 34.38 -39.35
C GLU A 396 -21.97 33.07 -38.73
N ILE A 397 -22.34 32.79 -37.47
CA ILE A 397 -22.01 31.53 -36.78
C ILE A 397 -22.56 30.32 -37.57
N THR A 398 -23.81 30.41 -38.03
CA THR A 398 -24.45 29.33 -38.80
C THR A 398 -23.83 29.18 -40.19
N ALA A 399 -23.42 30.27 -40.83
CA ALA A 399 -22.76 30.24 -42.14
C ALA A 399 -21.37 29.58 -42.05
N LYS A 400 -20.56 29.98 -41.06
CA LYS A 400 -19.23 29.40 -40.80
C LYS A 400 -19.30 27.94 -40.43
N TRP A 401 -20.23 27.55 -39.56
CA TRP A 401 -20.51 26.15 -39.25
C TRP A 401 -20.80 25.32 -40.51
N ARG A 402 -21.72 25.77 -41.38
CA ARG A 402 -22.03 25.04 -42.64
C ARG A 402 -20.84 24.95 -43.60
N ALA A 403 -19.98 25.97 -43.64
CA ALA A 403 -18.78 25.94 -44.46
C ALA A 403 -17.78 24.89 -43.92
N LEU A 404 -17.40 25.01 -42.65
CA LEU A 404 -16.42 24.14 -41.99
C LEU A 404 -16.88 22.68 -41.93
N SER A 405 -18.18 22.42 -41.70
CA SER A 405 -18.76 21.06 -41.72
C SER A 405 -18.70 20.41 -43.10
N ARG A 406 -18.84 21.18 -44.19
CA ARG A 406 -18.71 20.63 -45.55
C ARG A 406 -17.26 20.38 -45.93
N GLU A 407 -16.33 21.17 -45.41
CA GLU A 407 -14.90 21.02 -45.64
C GLU A 407 -14.34 19.80 -44.92
N ASN A 408 -14.73 19.61 -43.65
CA ASN A 408 -14.24 18.53 -42.79
C ASN A 408 -15.14 17.28 -42.79
N HIS A 409 -16.00 17.10 -43.79
CA HIS A 409 -16.90 15.94 -43.83
C HIS A 409 -16.11 14.63 -44.03
N PRO A 410 -16.30 13.58 -43.20
CA PRO A 410 -15.50 12.35 -43.25
C PRO A 410 -15.56 11.63 -44.60
N ASP A 411 -16.65 11.76 -45.34
CA ASP A 411 -16.81 11.14 -46.68
C ASP A 411 -15.90 11.76 -47.76
N LYS A 412 -15.29 12.92 -47.52
CA LYS A 412 -14.35 13.55 -48.47
C LYS A 412 -12.95 12.95 -48.42
N CYS A 413 -12.61 12.21 -47.36
CA CYS A 413 -11.28 11.64 -47.17
C CYS A 413 -11.28 10.14 -47.45
N LYS A 414 -10.46 9.70 -48.41
CA LYS A 414 -10.28 8.27 -48.75
C LYS A 414 -9.20 7.57 -47.91
N ASP A 415 -8.27 8.34 -47.35
CA ASP A 415 -7.19 7.83 -46.48
C ASP A 415 -7.71 7.57 -45.05
N PRO A 416 -7.50 6.38 -44.46
CA PRO A 416 -8.03 6.02 -43.14
C PRO A 416 -7.54 6.91 -41.99
N THR A 417 -6.29 7.37 -42.04
CA THR A 417 -5.69 8.24 -41.00
C THR A 417 -6.28 9.65 -41.05
N LYS A 418 -6.39 10.24 -42.24
CA LYS A 418 -6.99 11.57 -42.45
C LYS A 418 -8.50 11.57 -42.25
N GLN A 419 -9.16 10.45 -42.52
CA GLN A 419 -10.59 10.28 -42.25
C GLN A 419 -10.89 10.42 -40.75
N ARG A 420 -10.05 9.84 -39.88
CA ARG A 420 -10.18 9.98 -38.43
C ARG A 420 -10.00 11.43 -37.98
N GLU A 421 -8.99 12.12 -38.51
CA GLU A 421 -8.76 13.55 -38.21
C GLU A 421 -9.91 14.44 -38.69
N ALA A 422 -10.45 14.18 -39.88
CA ALA A 422 -11.62 14.90 -40.41
C ALA A 422 -12.87 14.64 -39.56
N GLN A 423 -13.08 13.40 -39.11
CA GLN A 423 -14.18 13.03 -38.22
C GLN A 423 -14.07 13.72 -36.85
N GLU A 424 -12.87 13.75 -36.25
CA GLU A 424 -12.62 14.43 -34.97
C GLU A 424 -12.91 15.94 -35.09
N LYS A 425 -12.40 16.60 -36.14
CA LYS A 425 -12.68 18.02 -36.42
C LYS A 425 -14.16 18.29 -36.68
N PHE A 426 -14.83 17.42 -37.45
CA PHE A 426 -16.25 17.55 -37.73
C PHE A 426 -17.10 17.52 -36.45
N MET A 427 -16.77 16.60 -35.54
CA MET A 427 -17.43 16.50 -34.23
C MET A 427 -17.18 17.74 -33.36
N GLU A 428 -15.95 18.25 -33.36
CA GLU A 428 -15.58 19.46 -32.62
C GLU A 428 -16.34 20.71 -33.13
N ILE A 429 -16.42 20.87 -34.46
CA ILE A 429 -17.20 21.94 -35.11
C ILE A 429 -18.69 21.86 -34.73
N GLN A 430 -19.25 20.65 -34.69
CA GLN A 430 -20.65 20.43 -34.32
C GLN A 430 -20.90 20.80 -32.85
N GLN A 431 -20.02 20.37 -31.95
CA GLN A 431 -20.09 20.71 -30.53
C GLN A 431 -19.97 22.22 -30.28
N ALA A 432 -19.04 22.89 -30.98
CA ALA A 432 -18.89 24.34 -30.90
C ALA A 432 -20.17 25.09 -31.32
N TYR A 433 -20.81 24.68 -32.42
CA TYR A 433 -22.07 25.27 -32.86
C TYR A 433 -23.19 25.05 -31.85
N GLU A 434 -23.30 23.84 -31.29
CA GLU A 434 -24.32 23.50 -30.30
C GLU A 434 -24.18 24.34 -29.02
N ILE A 435 -22.95 24.52 -28.52
CA ILE A 435 -22.65 25.35 -27.36
C ILE A 435 -23.11 26.80 -27.60
N LEU A 436 -22.69 27.42 -28.72
CA LEU A 436 -23.05 28.81 -29.04
C LEU A 436 -24.57 28.98 -29.25
N SER A 437 -25.21 28.03 -29.95
CA SER A 437 -26.65 28.02 -30.17
C SER A 437 -27.43 27.93 -28.85
N ASN A 438 -27.03 27.02 -27.96
CA ASN A 438 -27.66 26.83 -26.65
C ASN A 438 -27.50 28.05 -25.74
N ILE A 439 -26.30 28.65 -25.68
CA ILE A 439 -26.04 29.86 -24.90
C ILE A 439 -26.93 31.00 -25.39
N LYS A 440 -27.03 31.20 -26.71
CA LYS A 440 -27.86 32.27 -27.30
C LYS A 440 -29.35 32.05 -27.05
N ASN A 441 -29.83 30.81 -27.20
CA ASN A 441 -31.22 30.44 -26.90
C ASN A 441 -31.54 30.69 -25.42
N LYS A 442 -30.63 30.36 -24.51
CA LYS A 442 -30.77 30.60 -23.06
C LYS A 442 -30.79 32.10 -22.75
N ARG A 443 -29.92 32.90 -23.37
CA ARG A 443 -29.90 34.38 -23.25
C ARG A 443 -31.21 34.99 -23.76
N SER A 444 -31.68 34.58 -24.94
CA SER A 444 -32.95 35.04 -25.52
C SER A 444 -34.15 34.72 -24.61
N ARG A 445 -34.21 33.50 -24.04
CA ARG A 445 -35.26 33.10 -23.10
C ARG A 445 -35.25 33.93 -21.81
N LYS A 446 -34.08 34.30 -21.29
CA LYS A 446 -33.99 35.18 -20.11
C LYS A 446 -34.49 36.59 -20.40
N ASN A 447 -34.09 37.18 -21.52
CA ASN A 447 -34.53 38.53 -21.91
C ASN A 447 -36.06 38.61 -22.11
N LYS A 448 -36.70 37.53 -22.56
CA LYS A 448 -38.16 37.45 -22.68
C LYS A 448 -38.91 37.31 -21.35
N LYS A 449 -38.23 36.94 -20.25
CA LYS A 449 -38.82 36.82 -18.91
C LYS A 449 -38.64 38.07 -18.05
N SER A 450 -37.71 38.95 -18.43
CA SER A 450 -37.40 40.19 -17.72
C SER A 450 -38.12 41.42 -18.28
N VAL A 451 -38.90 41.23 -19.35
CA VAL A 451 -39.84 42.19 -19.95
C VAL A 451 -41.23 41.69 -19.64
#